data_AF-R4XB98-F1
#
_entry.id   AF-R4XB98-F1
#
_cell.length_a   1.000
_cell.length_b   1.000
_cell.length_c   1.000
_cell.angle_alpha   90.00
_cell.angle_beta   90.00
_cell.angle_gamma   90.00
#
_symmetry.space_group_name_H-M   'P 1'
#
loop_
_entity.id
_entity.type
_entity.pdbx_description
1 polymer ?
#
loop_
_entity_poly.entity_id
_entity_poly.type
_entity_poly.pdbx_seq_one_letter_code
_entity_poly.pdbx_strand_id
1 'polypeptide(L)'
;MINQASHIAASGLAAATEHRSLSFPYVPIPESLYYWGPVTASINWCEEDYVVTKYIAEFCNTTTNAVFVILAAIAIRNAIRYHYERRILLTSFGFMLVGVGKFQLLDELPMIYTTLIMFWGIFDQGLTRKSSIALGGVTVAMGVGITWYYLVNKNPVFHEVAYGLITASVLFKSWHLTATQVKDPVAKADMKYCTITGSVTFLTGFALWGVDRAVCSDLTRARHFMGIPWGFILELHGWWHLLTGTGVALFIIFLTHLRLHLTDRQDDFEMQYTARLWPTLVRKDGYKRVNDHEA
;
A
#
# COMPACT_ATOMS: atom_id res chain seq x y z
N MET A 1 -72.24 -6.82 36.96
CA MET A 1 -71.50 -8.10 36.80
C MET A 1 -70.19 -7.78 36.13
N ILE A 2 -69.13 -7.77 36.95
CA ILE A 2 -67.74 -7.53 36.62
C ILE A 2 -67.10 -8.90 36.36
N ASN A 3 -66.14 -8.97 35.42
CA ASN A 3 -65.16 -10.03 35.14
C ASN A 3 -65.29 -10.71 33.77
N GLN A 4 -64.53 -10.19 32.80
CA GLN A 4 -63.83 -10.99 31.79
C GLN A 4 -62.63 -10.19 31.27
N ALA A 5 -61.65 -9.97 32.14
CA ALA A 5 -60.38 -9.32 31.81
C ALA A 5 -59.26 -9.98 32.63
N SER A 6 -59.02 -11.27 32.43
CA SER A 6 -57.94 -11.96 33.16
C SER A 6 -57.57 -13.33 32.56
N HIS A 7 -57.25 -13.45 31.26
CA HIS A 7 -56.63 -14.70 30.76
C HIS A 7 -55.66 -14.60 29.56
N ILE A 8 -55.18 -13.41 29.15
CA ILE A 8 -54.18 -13.30 28.04
C ILE A 8 -52.96 -12.44 28.45
N ALA A 9 -52.46 -12.62 29.68
CA ALA A 9 -51.32 -11.84 30.18
C ALA A 9 -50.27 -12.70 30.90
N ALA A 10 -50.03 -13.94 30.44
CA ALA A 10 -49.08 -14.84 31.12
C ALA A 10 -48.22 -15.72 30.18
N SER A 11 -47.95 -15.29 28.94
CA SER A 11 -47.05 -16.05 28.05
C SER A 11 -46.13 -15.18 27.16
N GLY A 12 -45.91 -13.92 27.53
CA GLY A 12 -45.16 -12.95 26.69
C GLY A 12 -43.89 -12.37 27.30
N LEU A 13 -43.47 -12.81 28.49
CA LEU A 13 -42.26 -12.32 29.14
C LEU A 13 -41.29 -13.46 29.44
N ALA A 14 -40.95 -14.25 28.41
CA ALA A 14 -39.67 -14.93 28.42
C ALA A 14 -38.60 -13.83 28.31
N ALA A 15 -37.95 -13.55 29.44
CA ALA A 15 -36.83 -12.64 29.53
C ALA A 15 -35.84 -12.96 28.40
N ALA A 16 -35.81 -12.09 27.39
CA ALA A 16 -34.67 -12.00 26.50
C ALA A 16 -33.50 -11.59 27.39
N THR A 17 -32.72 -12.58 27.81
CA THR A 17 -31.37 -12.37 28.28
C THR A 17 -30.68 -11.51 27.24
N GLU A 18 -30.49 -10.22 27.55
CA GLU A 18 -29.52 -9.35 26.90
C GLU A 18 -28.14 -9.97 27.10
N HIS A 19 -27.83 -11.00 26.31
CA HIS A 19 -26.45 -11.22 25.92
C HIS A 19 -26.08 -9.97 25.13
N ARG A 20 -25.32 -9.06 25.76
CA ARG A 20 -24.52 -8.09 25.01
C ARG A 20 -23.62 -8.90 24.10
N SER A 21 -24.10 -9.17 22.88
CA SER A 21 -23.25 -9.74 21.84
C SER A 21 -22.14 -8.71 21.63
N LEU A 22 -20.89 -9.13 21.78
CA LEU A 22 -19.71 -8.34 21.38
C LEU A 22 -19.61 -8.24 19.85
N SER A 23 -20.73 -8.46 19.15
CA SER A 23 -20.86 -8.46 17.71
C SER A 23 -22.18 -7.85 17.29
N PHE A 24 -22.13 -7.05 16.22
CA PHE A 24 -23.28 -6.56 15.47
C PHE A 24 -23.44 -7.37 14.19
N PRO A 25 -24.66 -7.55 13.68
CA PRO A 25 -24.87 -8.24 12.41
C PRO A 25 -24.12 -7.56 11.26
N TYR A 26 -23.47 -8.37 10.42
CA TYR A 26 -22.86 -7.92 9.16
C TYR A 26 -23.94 -8.01 8.07
N VAL A 27 -24.72 -6.95 7.90
CA VAL A 27 -25.93 -6.97 7.07
C VAL A 27 -25.65 -6.42 5.68
N PRO A 28 -25.91 -7.18 4.59
CA PRO A 28 -25.79 -6.66 3.24
C PRO A 28 -26.79 -5.53 2.98
N ILE A 29 -26.33 -4.47 2.32
CA ILE A 29 -27.18 -3.37 1.88
C ILE A 29 -27.52 -3.54 0.40
N PRO A 30 -28.81 -3.56 0.00
CA PRO A 30 -29.20 -3.56 -1.41
C PRO A 30 -28.69 -2.30 -2.14
N GLU A 31 -28.25 -2.46 -3.39
CA GLU A 31 -27.72 -1.35 -4.22
C GLU A 31 -28.71 -0.20 -4.40
N SER A 32 -30.02 -0.47 -4.41
CA SER A 32 -31.07 0.56 -4.48
C SER A 32 -31.08 1.52 -3.29
N LEU A 33 -30.39 1.18 -2.20
CA LEU A 33 -30.26 1.98 -0.98
C LEU A 33 -28.89 2.66 -0.85
N TYR A 34 -28.00 2.52 -1.85
CA TYR A 34 -26.68 3.14 -1.81
C TYR A 34 -26.80 4.68 -1.85
N TYR A 35 -26.13 5.33 -0.91
CA TYR A 35 -26.24 6.78 -0.72
C TYR A 35 -25.65 7.59 -1.89
N TRP A 36 -24.52 7.15 -2.45
CA TRP A 36 -23.81 7.84 -3.53
C TRP A 36 -24.20 7.35 -4.94
N GLY A 37 -25.22 6.50 -5.04
CA GLY A 37 -25.66 5.91 -6.30
C GLY A 37 -25.04 4.53 -6.60
N PRO A 38 -25.29 3.99 -7.80
CA PRO A 38 -24.88 2.65 -8.18
C PRO A 38 -23.37 2.54 -8.42
N VAL A 39 -22.85 1.31 -8.36
CA VAL A 39 -21.41 1.06 -8.58
C VAL A 39 -21.07 1.24 -10.06
N THR A 40 -20.10 2.10 -10.35
CA THR A 40 -19.62 2.36 -11.72
C THR A 40 -18.18 1.87 -11.96
N ALA A 41 -17.54 1.34 -10.92
CA ALA A 41 -16.22 0.71 -11.02
C ALA A 41 -16.29 -0.57 -11.86
N SER A 42 -15.18 -0.92 -12.52
CA SER A 42 -15.13 -2.14 -13.33
C SER A 42 -15.02 -3.41 -12.47
N ILE A 43 -14.55 -3.25 -11.23
CA ILE A 43 -14.36 -4.32 -10.25
C ILE A 43 -14.90 -3.83 -8.90
N ASN A 44 -15.75 -4.64 -8.27
CA ASN A 44 -16.11 -4.51 -6.86
C ASN A 44 -15.36 -5.60 -6.09
N TRP A 45 -14.76 -5.29 -4.95
CA TRP A 45 -14.00 -6.27 -4.18
C TRP A 45 -14.92 -7.12 -3.31
N CYS A 46 -14.33 -8.03 -2.54
CA CYS A 46 -15.11 -8.96 -1.75
C CYS A 46 -15.86 -8.29 -0.59
N GLU A 47 -15.38 -7.14 -0.11
CA GLU A 47 -16.05 -6.40 0.96
C GLU A 47 -17.42 -5.88 0.50
N GLU A 48 -18.47 -6.18 1.26
CA GLU A 48 -19.81 -5.69 0.94
C GLU A 48 -19.93 -4.18 1.25
N ASP A 49 -20.56 -3.45 0.33
CA ASP A 49 -20.62 -1.99 0.42
C ASP A 49 -21.55 -1.50 1.54
N TYR A 50 -21.17 -0.38 2.15
CA TYR A 50 -21.98 0.40 3.09
C TYR A 50 -22.45 -0.35 4.35
N VAL A 51 -21.91 -1.54 4.63
CA VAL A 51 -22.29 -2.36 5.80
C VAL A 51 -22.02 -1.65 7.12
N VAL A 52 -20.90 -0.91 7.20
CA VAL A 52 -20.52 -0.18 8.42
C VAL A 52 -21.17 1.20 8.49
N THR A 53 -21.25 1.90 7.35
CA THR A 53 -21.79 3.25 7.25
C THR A 53 -22.32 3.52 5.86
N LYS A 54 -23.44 4.25 5.78
CA LYS A 54 -24.04 4.66 4.50
C LYS A 54 -23.17 5.60 3.66
N TYR A 55 -22.07 6.13 4.21
CA TYR A 55 -21.24 7.13 3.53
C TYR A 55 -20.01 6.55 2.83
N ILE A 56 -19.57 5.35 3.22
CA ILE A 56 -18.31 4.74 2.76
C ILE A 56 -18.61 3.31 2.31
N ALA A 57 -18.44 3.05 1.02
CA ALA A 57 -18.40 1.70 0.46
C ALA A 57 -17.09 1.01 0.89
N GLU A 58 -17.10 -0.32 1.01
CA GLU A 58 -15.95 -1.13 1.43
C GLU A 58 -15.14 -0.47 2.57
N PHE A 59 -15.73 -0.41 3.77
CA PHE A 59 -15.22 0.40 4.87
C PHE A 59 -13.79 0.02 5.28
N CYS A 60 -13.49 -1.26 5.39
CA CYS A 60 -12.17 -1.76 5.75
C CYS A 60 -11.16 -1.46 4.65
N ASN A 61 -11.49 -1.73 3.38
CA ASN A 61 -10.63 -1.39 2.25
C ASN A 61 -10.35 0.12 2.19
N THR A 62 -11.37 0.96 2.35
CA THR A 62 -11.22 2.41 2.32
C THR A 62 -10.38 2.93 3.49
N THR A 63 -10.62 2.45 4.70
CA THR A 63 -9.91 2.96 5.89
C THR A 63 -8.49 2.43 5.98
N THR A 64 -8.22 1.20 5.57
CA THR A 64 -6.87 0.62 5.56
C THR A 64 -5.95 1.30 4.55
N ASN A 65 -6.48 1.88 3.46
CA ASN A 65 -5.71 2.73 2.54
C ASN A 65 -5.03 3.93 3.21
N ALA A 66 -5.50 4.37 4.39
CA ALA A 66 -4.84 5.41 5.18
C ALA A 66 -3.38 5.06 5.50
N VAL A 67 -3.02 3.76 5.57
CA VAL A 67 -1.64 3.32 5.80
C VAL A 67 -0.69 3.81 4.69
N PHE A 68 -1.12 3.75 3.43
CA PHE A 68 -0.34 4.23 2.30
C PHE A 68 -0.11 5.74 2.43
N VAL A 69 -1.18 6.48 2.72
CA VAL A 69 -1.12 7.94 2.88
C VAL A 69 -0.20 8.34 4.04
N ILE A 70 -0.34 7.69 5.20
CA ILE A 70 0.45 7.99 6.40
C ILE A 70 1.94 7.67 6.16
N LEU A 71 2.25 6.48 5.65
CA LEU A 71 3.63 6.06 5.41
C LEU A 71 4.29 6.89 4.30
N ALA A 72 3.54 7.23 3.24
CA ALA A 72 4.01 8.12 2.20
C ALA A 72 4.25 9.54 2.72
N ALA A 73 3.36 10.07 3.57
CA ALA A 73 3.55 11.38 4.19
C ALA A 73 4.81 11.42 5.08
N ILE A 74 5.09 10.33 5.82
CA ILE A 74 6.34 10.18 6.58
C ILE A 74 7.55 10.15 5.63
N ALA A 75 7.49 9.40 4.54
CA ALA A 75 8.56 9.32 3.55
C ALA A 75 8.83 10.68 2.87
N ILE A 76 7.77 11.41 2.48
CA ILE A 76 7.85 12.78 1.93
C ILE A 76 8.48 13.72 2.94
N ARG A 77 7.98 13.73 4.19
CA ARG A 77 8.52 14.57 5.27
C ARG A 77 10.01 14.30 5.48
N ASN A 78 10.41 13.04 5.52
CA ASN A 78 11.80 12.64 5.70
C ASN A 78 12.66 13.04 4.48
N ALA A 79 12.15 12.86 3.26
CA ALA A 79 12.83 13.29 2.04
C ALA A 79 13.10 14.80 2.00
N ILE A 80 12.14 15.60 2.45
CA ILE A 80 12.29 17.06 2.56
C ILE A 80 13.24 17.42 3.69
N ARG A 81 13.02 16.88 4.89
CA ARG A 81 13.78 17.21 6.12
C ARG A 81 15.25 16.82 6.01
N TYR A 82 15.53 15.66 5.44
CA TYR A 82 16.88 15.11 5.36
C TYR A 82 17.53 15.31 3.98
N HIS A 83 16.88 16.06 3.08
CA HIS A 83 17.38 16.39 1.75
C HIS A 83 17.80 15.17 0.92
N TYR A 84 16.88 14.21 0.82
CA TYR A 84 17.02 13.11 -0.14
C TYR A 84 16.91 13.61 -1.57
N GLU A 85 17.34 12.77 -2.51
CA GLU A 85 17.24 13.09 -3.92
C GLU A 85 15.78 13.30 -4.35
N ARG A 86 15.57 14.20 -5.33
CA ARG A 86 14.23 14.50 -5.86
C ARG A 86 13.47 13.26 -6.34
N ARG A 87 14.19 12.23 -6.80
CA ARG A 87 13.62 10.96 -7.25
C ARG A 87 12.89 10.23 -6.10
N ILE A 88 13.48 10.19 -4.91
CA ILE A 88 12.86 9.60 -3.71
C ILE A 88 11.62 10.39 -3.30
N LEU A 89 11.67 11.72 -3.40
CA LEU A 89 10.52 12.58 -3.13
C LEU A 89 9.37 12.28 -4.11
N LEU A 90 9.65 12.22 -5.41
CA LEU A 90 8.66 11.90 -6.45
C LEU A 90 8.08 10.49 -6.27
N THR A 91 8.92 9.50 -5.95
CA THR A 91 8.47 8.15 -5.59
C THR A 91 7.55 8.16 -4.39
N SER A 92 7.86 8.94 -3.35
CA SER A 92 7.03 9.03 -2.14
C SER A 92 5.70 9.73 -2.41
N PHE A 93 5.67 10.75 -3.29
CA PHE A 93 4.42 11.34 -3.76
C PHE A 93 3.57 10.36 -4.57
N GLY A 94 4.18 9.62 -5.49
CA GLY A 94 3.49 8.58 -6.24
C GLY A 94 2.90 7.49 -5.34
N PHE A 95 3.63 7.10 -4.29
CA PHE A 95 3.15 6.19 -3.25
C PHE A 95 1.94 6.75 -2.49
N MET A 96 1.93 8.05 -2.18
CA MET A 96 0.77 8.70 -1.56
C MET A 96 -0.46 8.70 -2.48
N LEU A 97 -0.26 8.88 -3.79
CA LEU A 97 -1.36 8.92 -4.76
C LEU A 97 -2.11 7.59 -4.85
N VAL A 98 -1.40 6.47 -4.75
CA VAL A 98 -2.02 5.12 -4.65
C VAL A 98 -3.04 5.10 -3.51
N GLY A 99 -2.64 5.52 -2.30
CA GLY A 99 -3.52 5.51 -1.12
C GLY A 99 -4.66 6.53 -1.11
N VAL A 100 -4.61 7.57 -1.95
CA VAL A 100 -5.67 8.59 -2.05
C VAL A 100 -6.75 8.19 -3.05
N GLY A 101 -6.48 7.19 -3.91
CA GLY A 101 -7.27 6.81 -5.08
C GLY A 101 -8.78 7.01 -4.96
N LYS A 102 -9.27 8.17 -5.40
CA LYS A 102 -10.73 8.49 -5.42
C LYS A 102 -11.47 7.75 -6.56
N PHE A 103 -10.73 7.19 -7.50
CA PHE A 103 -11.22 6.48 -8.68
C PHE A 103 -10.27 5.33 -9.00
N GLN A 104 -10.77 4.19 -9.48
CA GLN A 104 -9.99 2.97 -9.78
C GLN A 104 -8.69 3.25 -10.56
N LEU A 105 -8.76 4.14 -11.56
CA LEU A 105 -7.60 4.50 -12.39
C LEU A 105 -6.50 5.26 -11.62
N LEU A 106 -6.88 6.02 -10.59
CA LEU A 106 -5.95 6.75 -9.71
C LEU A 106 -5.32 5.87 -8.63
N ASP A 107 -5.77 4.63 -8.47
CA ASP A 107 -5.11 3.64 -7.62
C ASP A 107 -4.06 2.86 -8.44
N GLU A 108 -4.49 2.34 -9.59
CA GLU A 108 -3.67 1.43 -10.41
C GLU A 108 -2.53 2.13 -11.18
N LEU A 109 -2.80 3.27 -11.84
CA LEU A 109 -1.77 3.91 -12.68
C LEU A 109 -0.58 4.48 -11.90
N PRO A 110 -0.78 5.15 -10.73
CA PRO A 110 0.34 5.63 -9.93
C PRO A 110 1.29 4.51 -9.50
N MET A 111 0.85 3.26 -9.32
CA MET A 111 1.73 2.13 -9.03
C MET A 111 2.78 1.93 -10.14
N ILE A 112 2.35 1.96 -11.40
CA ILE A 112 3.25 1.84 -12.56
C ILE A 112 4.20 3.03 -12.61
N TYR A 113 3.68 4.26 -12.58
CA TYR A 113 4.51 5.46 -12.73
C TYR A 113 5.55 5.60 -11.60
N THR A 114 5.17 5.31 -10.36
CA THR A 114 6.07 5.31 -9.21
C THR A 114 7.20 4.31 -9.37
N THR A 115 6.88 3.11 -9.86
CA THR A 115 7.86 2.05 -10.09
C THR A 115 8.78 2.37 -11.26
N LEU A 116 8.27 3.03 -12.30
CA LEU A 116 9.09 3.53 -13.42
C LEU A 116 10.10 4.60 -13.00
N ILE A 117 9.73 5.49 -12.07
CA ILE A 117 10.67 6.46 -11.49
C ILE A 117 11.81 5.73 -10.77
N MET A 118 11.48 4.69 -9.99
CA MET A 118 12.48 3.85 -9.30
C MET A 118 13.34 3.06 -10.30
N PHE A 119 12.72 2.52 -11.36
CA PHE A 119 13.40 1.82 -12.44
C PHE A 119 14.46 2.70 -13.09
N TRP A 120 14.08 3.90 -13.55
CA TRP A 120 15.05 4.83 -14.10
C TRP A 120 16.13 5.20 -13.07
N GLY A 121 15.76 5.48 -11.82
CA GLY A 121 16.71 5.83 -10.75
C GLY A 121 17.76 4.76 -10.45
N ILE A 122 17.45 3.48 -10.67
CA ILE A 122 18.36 2.36 -10.38
C ILE A 122 19.14 1.91 -11.62
N PHE A 123 18.51 1.89 -12.80
CA PHE A 123 19.17 1.47 -14.03
C PHE A 123 20.06 2.55 -14.65
N ASP A 124 19.91 3.80 -14.23
CA ASP A 124 20.80 4.93 -14.60
C ASP A 124 22.21 4.81 -14.00
N GLN A 125 22.43 3.90 -13.06
CA GLN A 125 23.70 3.79 -12.33
C GLN A 125 24.85 3.32 -13.22
N GLY A 126 25.89 4.15 -13.29
CA GLY A 126 27.06 3.95 -14.15
C GLY A 126 26.88 4.40 -15.61
N LEU A 127 25.72 4.98 -15.97
CA LEU A 127 25.48 5.47 -17.33
C LEU A 127 26.01 6.89 -17.55
N THR A 128 26.38 7.19 -18.80
CA THR A 128 26.66 8.58 -19.21
C THR A 128 25.36 9.40 -19.18
N ARG A 129 25.47 10.74 -19.04
CA ARG A 129 24.31 11.64 -19.07
C ARG A 129 23.42 11.44 -20.32
N LYS A 130 24.01 11.18 -21.49
CA LYS A 130 23.25 10.93 -22.72
C LYS A 130 22.48 9.62 -22.64
N SER A 131 23.13 8.54 -22.18
CA SER A 131 22.49 7.23 -22.00
C SER A 131 21.41 7.25 -20.92
N SER A 132 21.62 8.01 -19.84
CA SER A 132 20.64 8.27 -18.78
C SER A 132 19.35 8.90 -19.31
N ILE A 133 19.50 9.95 -20.14
CA ILE A 133 18.37 10.64 -20.76
C ILE A 133 17.64 9.72 -21.74
N ALA A 134 18.37 8.95 -22.55
CA ALA A 134 17.78 7.97 -23.44
C ALA A 134 16.98 6.90 -22.68
N LEU A 135 17.52 6.37 -21.58
CA LEU A 135 16.83 5.44 -20.69
C LEU A 135 15.56 6.07 -20.08
N GLY A 136 15.63 7.34 -19.68
CA GLY A 136 14.47 8.10 -19.22
C GLY A 136 13.38 8.17 -20.31
N GLY A 137 13.76 8.44 -21.56
CA GLY A 137 12.85 8.43 -22.71
C GLY A 137 12.18 7.07 -22.93
N VAL A 138 12.95 5.98 -22.88
CA VAL A 138 12.42 4.61 -22.99
C VAL A 138 11.46 4.29 -21.84
N THR A 139 11.80 4.71 -20.62
CA THR A 139 10.97 4.50 -19.42
C THR A 139 9.63 5.24 -19.54
N VAL A 140 9.64 6.47 -20.04
CA VAL A 140 8.42 7.25 -20.30
C VAL A 140 7.58 6.60 -21.40
N ALA A 141 8.20 6.18 -22.51
CA ALA A 141 7.50 5.47 -23.58
C ALA A 141 6.85 4.17 -23.09
N MET A 142 7.52 3.42 -22.22
CA MET A 142 6.98 2.22 -21.57
C MET A 142 5.76 2.56 -20.70
N GLY A 143 5.84 3.61 -19.88
CA GLY A 143 4.69 4.06 -19.08
C GLY A 143 3.48 4.47 -19.93
N VAL A 144 3.71 5.24 -20.99
CA VAL A 144 2.65 5.64 -21.92
C VAL A 144 2.03 4.43 -22.63
N GLY A 145 2.86 3.48 -23.08
CA GLY A 145 2.40 2.26 -23.74
C GLY A 145 1.55 1.35 -22.84
N ILE A 146 2.00 1.13 -21.60
CA ILE A 146 1.26 0.36 -20.59
C ILE A 146 -0.09 1.03 -20.32
N THR A 147 -0.11 2.34 -20.08
CA THR A 147 -1.34 3.09 -19.82
C THR A 147 -2.29 3.05 -21.00
N TRP A 148 -1.81 3.28 -22.22
CA TRP A 148 -2.64 3.22 -23.42
C TRP A 148 -3.27 1.84 -23.59
N TYR A 149 -2.47 0.77 -23.49
CA TYR A 149 -2.98 -0.59 -23.60
C TYR A 149 -4.02 -0.90 -22.52
N TYR A 150 -3.76 -0.47 -21.28
CA TYR A 150 -4.65 -0.69 -20.15
C TYR A 150 -5.99 0.03 -20.32
N LEU A 151 -5.99 1.27 -20.80
CA LEU A 151 -7.21 2.04 -21.04
C LEU A 151 -8.09 1.47 -22.16
N VAL A 152 -7.47 0.88 -23.19
CA VAL A 152 -8.20 0.27 -24.31
C VAL A 152 -8.75 -1.11 -23.95
N ASN A 153 -7.93 -1.97 -23.34
CA ASN A 153 -8.28 -3.38 -23.12
C ASN A 153 -8.93 -3.64 -21.75
N LYS A 154 -8.74 -2.74 -20.77
CA LYS A 154 -9.26 -2.83 -19.40
C LYS A 154 -9.00 -4.20 -18.75
N ASN A 155 -7.85 -4.79 -19.05
CA ASN A 155 -7.46 -6.10 -18.52
C ASN A 155 -6.62 -5.92 -17.24
N PRO A 156 -7.17 -6.19 -16.05
CA PRO A 156 -6.44 -6.03 -14.79
C PRO A 156 -5.22 -6.94 -14.70
N VAL A 157 -5.28 -8.15 -15.27
CA VAL A 157 -4.16 -9.11 -15.27
C VAL A 157 -2.94 -8.56 -16.02
N PHE A 158 -3.15 -7.82 -17.12
CA PHE A 158 -2.05 -7.18 -17.83
C PHE A 158 -1.32 -6.16 -16.94
N HIS A 159 -2.09 -5.32 -16.22
CA HIS A 159 -1.53 -4.35 -15.30
C HIS A 159 -0.76 -5.04 -14.17
N GLU A 160 -1.35 -6.06 -13.53
CA GLU A 160 -0.73 -6.84 -12.47
C GLU A 160 0.63 -7.43 -12.90
N VAL A 161 0.67 -8.05 -14.09
CA VAL A 161 1.90 -8.65 -14.65
C VAL A 161 2.93 -7.58 -14.99
N ALA A 162 2.53 -6.48 -15.63
CA ALA A 162 3.43 -5.39 -15.98
C ALA A 162 4.06 -4.76 -14.72
N TYR A 163 3.24 -4.47 -13.71
CA TYR A 163 3.69 -3.97 -12.43
C TYR A 163 4.66 -4.94 -11.73
N GLY A 164 4.32 -6.23 -11.70
CA GLY A 164 5.16 -7.27 -11.11
C GLY A 164 6.52 -7.40 -11.78
N LEU A 165 6.57 -7.39 -13.12
CA LEU A 165 7.83 -7.50 -13.88
C LEU A 165 8.74 -6.28 -13.68
N ILE A 166 8.18 -5.06 -13.70
CA ILE A 166 8.97 -3.84 -13.46
C ILE A 166 9.50 -3.87 -12.02
N THR A 167 8.65 -4.17 -11.04
CA THR A 167 9.03 -4.23 -9.61
C THR A 167 10.12 -5.26 -9.36
N ALA A 168 9.99 -6.47 -9.92
CA ALA A 168 11.01 -7.50 -9.84
C ALA A 168 12.34 -7.04 -10.45
N SER A 169 12.29 -6.38 -11.62
CA SER A 169 13.49 -5.84 -12.28
C SER A 169 14.23 -4.82 -11.42
N VAL A 170 13.50 -3.90 -10.78
CA VAL A 170 14.08 -2.94 -9.82
C VAL A 170 14.69 -3.66 -8.63
N LEU A 171 13.95 -4.59 -8.01
CA LEU A 171 14.41 -5.36 -6.86
C LEU A 171 15.70 -6.13 -7.16
N PHE A 172 15.75 -6.88 -8.26
CA PHE A 172 16.93 -7.66 -8.66
C PHE A 172 18.15 -6.76 -8.92
N LYS A 173 17.98 -5.67 -9.66
CA LYS A 173 19.07 -4.73 -9.94
C LYS A 173 19.56 -4.05 -8.67
N SER A 174 18.66 -3.59 -7.80
CA SER A 174 19.02 -2.98 -6.52
C SER A 174 19.72 -3.96 -5.57
N TRP A 175 19.28 -5.22 -5.52
CA TRP A 175 19.96 -6.26 -4.77
C TRP A 175 21.39 -6.51 -5.28
N HIS A 176 21.56 -6.61 -6.59
CA HIS A 176 22.87 -6.77 -7.22
C HIS A 176 23.80 -5.58 -6.92
N LEU A 177 23.30 -4.34 -7.01
CA LEU A 177 24.07 -3.16 -6.67
C LEU A 177 24.43 -3.13 -5.18
N THR A 178 23.53 -3.55 -4.30
CA THR A 178 23.81 -3.67 -2.86
C THR A 178 24.95 -4.66 -2.60
N ALA A 179 24.93 -5.81 -3.28
CA ALA A 179 25.98 -6.82 -3.12
C ALA A 179 27.36 -6.33 -3.59
N THR A 180 27.39 -5.60 -4.72
CA THR A 180 28.62 -5.23 -5.43
C THR A 180 29.20 -3.86 -5.06
N GLN A 181 28.37 -2.87 -4.76
CA GLN A 181 28.79 -1.48 -4.55
C GLN A 181 28.85 -1.08 -3.07
N VAL A 182 28.03 -1.69 -2.21
CA VAL A 182 28.01 -1.35 -0.78
C VAL A 182 29.10 -2.14 -0.06
N LYS A 183 30.05 -1.46 0.59
CA LYS A 183 31.15 -2.11 1.30
C LYS A 183 30.89 -2.29 2.79
N ASP A 184 30.16 -1.36 3.40
CA ASP A 184 29.86 -1.38 4.83
C ASP A 184 28.95 -2.57 5.19
N PRO A 185 29.42 -3.49 6.08
CA PRO A 185 28.61 -4.63 6.52
C PRO A 185 27.37 -4.22 7.33
N VAL A 186 27.41 -3.10 8.05
CA VAL A 186 26.26 -2.62 8.84
C VAL A 186 25.17 -2.11 7.90
N ALA A 187 25.50 -1.22 6.97
CA ALA A 187 24.58 -0.78 5.93
C ALA A 187 23.99 -1.94 5.11
N LYS A 188 24.81 -2.96 4.77
CA LYS A 188 24.33 -4.18 4.11
C LYS A 188 23.29 -4.94 4.93
N ALA A 189 23.50 -5.06 6.24
CA ALA A 189 22.54 -5.70 7.13
C ALA A 189 21.21 -4.91 7.20
N ASP A 190 21.29 -3.59 7.31
CA ASP A 190 20.10 -2.71 7.33
C ASP A 190 19.31 -2.79 6.02
N MET A 191 20.00 -2.73 4.87
CA MET A 191 19.40 -2.88 3.55
C MET A 191 18.77 -4.28 3.38
N LYS A 192 19.45 -5.33 3.87
CA LYS A 192 18.92 -6.69 3.83
C LYS A 192 17.66 -6.83 4.69
N TYR A 193 17.64 -6.23 5.88
CA TYR A 193 16.45 -6.18 6.74
C TYR A 193 15.29 -5.51 6.00
N CYS A 194 15.48 -4.29 5.49
CA CYS A 194 14.44 -3.55 4.79
C CYS A 194 13.91 -4.32 3.57
N THR A 195 14.80 -4.89 2.75
CA THR A 195 14.42 -5.62 1.55
C THR A 195 13.73 -6.94 1.85
N ILE A 196 14.27 -7.77 2.75
CA ILE A 196 13.66 -9.07 3.07
C ILE A 196 12.32 -8.86 3.77
N THR A 197 12.28 -8.05 4.83
CA THR A 197 11.03 -7.78 5.54
C THR A 197 10.01 -7.15 4.61
N GLY A 198 10.42 -6.16 3.79
CA GLY A 198 9.54 -5.51 2.83
C GLY A 198 9.00 -6.45 1.75
N SER A 199 9.84 -7.32 1.18
CA SER A 199 9.40 -8.33 0.21
C SER A 199 8.48 -9.37 0.84
N VAL A 200 8.78 -9.86 2.05
CA VAL A 200 7.94 -10.85 2.74
C VAL A 200 6.57 -10.26 3.08
N THR A 201 6.51 -9.03 3.63
CA THR A 201 5.23 -8.40 3.92
C THR A 201 4.44 -8.14 2.64
N PHE A 202 5.08 -7.62 1.59
CA PHE A 202 4.42 -7.36 0.31
C PHE A 202 3.83 -8.64 -0.32
N LEU A 203 4.62 -9.71 -0.40
CA LEU A 203 4.18 -10.99 -0.98
C LEU A 203 3.11 -11.67 -0.12
N THR A 204 3.19 -11.53 1.21
CA THR A 204 2.15 -12.04 2.11
C THR A 204 0.83 -11.31 1.87
N GLY A 205 0.87 -9.98 1.75
CA GLY A 205 -0.30 -9.22 1.32
C GLY A 205 -0.83 -9.75 -0.01
N PHE A 206 0.03 -9.95 -1.01
CA PHE A 206 -0.38 -10.34 -2.36
C PHE A 206 -1.08 -11.68 -2.36
N ALA A 207 -0.57 -12.62 -1.55
CA ALA A 207 -1.21 -13.90 -1.34
C ALA A 207 -2.59 -13.74 -0.67
N LEU A 208 -2.71 -12.91 0.37
CA LEU A 208 -4.00 -12.66 1.03
C LEU A 208 -5.03 -12.04 0.08
N TRP A 209 -4.63 -11.08 -0.73
CA TRP A 209 -5.48 -10.52 -1.78
C TRP A 209 -5.90 -11.57 -2.83
N GLY A 210 -4.98 -12.45 -3.23
CA GLY A 210 -5.30 -13.56 -4.12
C GLY A 210 -6.33 -14.52 -3.52
N VAL A 211 -6.22 -14.82 -2.22
CA VAL A 211 -7.20 -15.64 -1.47
C VAL A 211 -8.54 -14.93 -1.38
N ASP A 212 -8.56 -13.63 -1.09
CA ASP A 212 -9.77 -12.79 -1.03
C ASP A 212 -10.61 -12.94 -2.31
N ARG A 213 -9.96 -12.83 -3.47
CA ARG A 213 -10.62 -13.00 -4.78
C ARG A 213 -11.07 -14.45 -5.02
N ALA A 214 -10.28 -15.43 -4.62
CA ALA A 214 -10.51 -16.84 -4.95
C ALA A 214 -11.66 -17.49 -4.16
N VAL A 215 -11.83 -17.12 -2.88
CA VAL A 215 -12.82 -17.73 -1.97
C VAL A 215 -13.79 -16.71 -1.37
N CYS A 216 -14.08 -15.64 -2.10
CA CYS A 216 -14.90 -14.53 -1.62
C CYS A 216 -16.24 -14.97 -1.02
N SER A 217 -16.98 -15.86 -1.69
CA SER A 217 -18.28 -16.35 -1.21
C SER A 217 -18.22 -17.02 0.17
N ASP A 218 -17.14 -17.76 0.44
CA ASP A 218 -16.93 -18.43 1.72
C ASP A 218 -16.52 -17.43 2.80
N LEU A 219 -15.67 -16.46 2.46
CA LEU A 219 -15.27 -15.36 3.36
C LEU A 219 -16.48 -14.50 3.75
N THR A 220 -17.34 -14.13 2.81
CA THR A 220 -18.58 -13.38 3.07
C THR A 220 -19.51 -14.14 4.02
N ARG A 221 -19.72 -15.44 3.79
CA ARG A 221 -20.54 -16.26 4.70
C ARG A 221 -19.95 -16.32 6.11
N ALA A 222 -18.63 -16.46 6.22
CA ALA A 222 -17.95 -16.46 7.50
C ALA A 222 -18.07 -15.10 8.22
N ARG A 223 -17.98 -13.97 7.49
CA ARG A 223 -18.20 -12.62 8.05
C ARG A 223 -19.62 -12.43 8.57
N HIS A 224 -20.64 -12.88 7.84
CA HIS A 224 -22.03 -12.86 8.29
C HIS A 224 -22.22 -13.63 9.59
N PHE A 225 -21.54 -14.78 9.74
CA PHE A 225 -21.58 -15.57 10.97
C PHE A 225 -20.87 -14.90 12.14
N MET A 226 -19.71 -14.28 11.91
CA MET A 226 -18.90 -13.65 12.97
C MET A 226 -19.46 -12.30 13.44
N GLY A 227 -20.08 -11.54 12.53
CA GLY A 227 -20.53 -10.18 12.78
C GLY A 227 -19.40 -9.17 12.98
N ILE A 228 -19.74 -7.90 13.11
CA ILE A 228 -18.81 -6.78 13.30
C ILE A 228 -18.47 -6.64 14.80
N PRO A 229 -17.20 -6.49 15.20
CA PRO A 229 -16.03 -6.22 14.36
C PRO A 229 -15.24 -7.48 13.95
N TRP A 230 -15.60 -8.67 14.45
CA TRP A 230 -14.79 -9.88 14.25
C TRP A 230 -14.66 -10.28 12.78
N GLY A 231 -15.69 -10.04 11.97
CA GLY A 231 -15.68 -10.23 10.52
C GLY A 231 -14.59 -9.41 9.82
N PHE A 232 -14.13 -8.28 10.39
CA PHE A 232 -13.07 -7.46 9.80
C PHE A 232 -11.73 -8.20 9.69
N ILE A 233 -11.51 -9.22 10.50
CA ILE A 233 -10.30 -10.06 10.42
C ILE A 233 -10.25 -10.81 9.07
N LEU A 234 -11.42 -11.12 8.49
CA LEU A 234 -11.55 -11.82 7.22
C LEU A 234 -11.57 -10.88 6.00
N GLU A 235 -11.42 -9.56 6.19
CA GLU A 235 -11.25 -8.59 5.10
C GLU A 235 -9.81 -8.66 4.58
N LEU A 236 -9.49 -9.72 3.84
CA LEU A 236 -8.13 -10.02 3.40
C LEU A 236 -7.59 -8.95 2.45
N HIS A 237 -8.47 -8.28 1.70
CA HIS A 237 -8.12 -7.09 0.92
C HIS A 237 -7.67 -5.90 1.82
N GLY A 238 -8.28 -5.69 2.98
CA GLY A 238 -7.82 -4.71 3.95
C GLY A 238 -6.41 -5.02 4.48
N TRP A 239 -6.12 -6.30 4.74
CA TRP A 239 -4.77 -6.76 5.11
C TRP A 239 -3.75 -6.54 3.99
N TRP A 240 -4.16 -6.70 2.73
CA TRP A 240 -3.33 -6.40 1.57
C TRP A 240 -2.82 -4.96 1.59
N HIS A 241 -3.68 -3.96 1.86
CA HIS A 241 -3.26 -2.56 1.98
C HIS A 241 -2.22 -2.36 3.09
N LEU A 242 -2.48 -2.91 4.29
CA LEU A 242 -1.58 -2.79 5.44
C LEU A 242 -0.19 -3.38 5.15
N LEU A 243 -0.15 -4.58 4.57
CA LEU A 243 1.07 -5.34 4.35
C LEU A 243 1.89 -4.83 3.16
N THR A 244 1.23 -4.46 2.06
CA THR A 244 1.91 -3.87 0.90
C THR A 244 2.36 -2.46 1.16
N GLY A 245 1.56 -1.63 1.83
CA GLY A 245 1.96 -0.28 2.21
C GLY A 245 3.21 -0.30 3.07
N THR A 246 3.25 -1.21 4.05
CA THR A 246 4.45 -1.46 4.85
C THR A 246 5.62 -1.93 3.99
N GLY A 247 5.39 -2.89 3.09
CA GLY A 247 6.42 -3.42 2.20
C GLY A 247 7.04 -2.37 1.28
N VAL A 248 6.20 -1.52 0.67
CA VAL A 248 6.63 -0.41 -0.20
C VAL A 248 7.38 0.64 0.62
N ALA A 249 6.93 1.00 1.82
CA ALA A 249 7.63 1.95 2.67
C ALA A 249 9.05 1.45 3.04
N LEU A 250 9.19 0.17 3.41
CA LEU A 250 10.49 -0.46 3.66
C LEU A 250 11.35 -0.49 2.39
N PHE A 251 10.75 -0.74 1.23
CA PHE A 251 11.45 -0.72 -0.05
C PHE A 251 11.96 0.68 -0.41
N ILE A 252 11.20 1.74 -0.15
CA ILE A 252 11.63 3.14 -0.32
C ILE A 252 12.82 3.45 0.59
N ILE A 253 12.80 2.98 1.85
CA ILE A 253 13.92 3.16 2.78
C ILE A 253 15.16 2.42 2.27
N PHE A 254 15.00 1.18 1.81
CA PHE A 254 16.07 0.39 1.19
C PHE A 254 16.69 1.13 -0.01
N LEU A 255 15.87 1.57 -0.96
CA LEU A 255 16.36 2.27 -2.16
C LEU A 255 17.03 3.58 -1.79
N THR A 256 16.49 4.32 -0.81
CA THR A 256 17.13 5.54 -0.31
C THR A 256 18.52 5.24 0.25
N HIS A 257 18.64 4.18 1.07
CA HIS A 257 19.93 3.76 1.61
C HIS A 257 20.91 3.43 0.48
N LEU A 258 20.50 2.58 -0.47
CA LEU A 258 21.33 2.17 -1.58
C LEU A 258 21.81 3.38 -2.39
N ARG A 259 20.91 4.31 -2.69
CA ARG A 259 21.22 5.54 -3.45
C ARG A 259 22.25 6.42 -2.74
N LEU A 260 22.18 6.53 -1.41
CA LEU A 260 23.18 7.28 -0.65
C LEU A 260 24.59 6.68 -0.82
N HIS A 261 24.73 5.35 -0.83
CA HIS A 261 26.02 4.70 -1.11
C HIS A 261 26.46 4.86 -2.56
N LEU A 262 25.53 4.83 -3.51
CA LEU A 262 25.85 4.99 -4.94
C LEU A 262 26.20 6.43 -5.34
N THR A 263 25.91 7.40 -4.47
CA THR A 263 26.20 8.83 -4.68
C THR A 263 27.26 9.35 -3.70
N ASP A 264 27.96 8.46 -3.00
CA ASP A 264 28.99 8.78 -2.01
C ASP A 264 28.50 9.73 -0.89
N ARG A 265 27.22 9.63 -0.54
CA ARG A 265 26.56 10.43 0.52
C ARG A 265 26.27 9.61 1.78
N GLN A 266 26.67 8.34 1.84
CA GLN A 266 26.35 7.45 2.97
C GLN A 266 26.83 7.96 4.33
N ASP A 267 27.96 8.66 4.37
CA ASP A 267 28.60 9.07 5.64
C ASP A 267 27.80 10.15 6.38
N ASP A 268 26.99 10.93 5.65
CA ASP A 268 26.08 11.95 6.18
C ASP A 268 24.87 11.37 6.93
N PHE A 269 24.62 10.06 6.82
CA PHE A 269 23.40 9.42 7.29
C PHE A 269 23.66 8.25 8.22
N GLU A 270 22.68 7.95 9.04
CA GLU A 270 22.63 6.75 9.88
C GLU A 270 21.22 6.16 9.90
N MET A 271 21.13 4.86 10.11
CA MET A 271 19.87 4.17 10.31
C MET A 271 19.47 4.22 11.78
N GLN A 272 18.28 4.75 12.08
CA GLN A 272 17.68 4.70 13.40
C GLN A 272 16.45 3.80 13.41
N TYR A 273 16.20 3.12 14.54
CA TYR A 273 15.08 2.21 14.67
C TYR A 273 14.08 2.71 15.72
N THR A 274 12.88 3.09 15.28
CA THR A 274 11.78 3.44 16.20
C THR A 274 11.16 2.15 16.72
N ALA A 275 11.01 2.06 18.05
CA ALA A 275 10.51 0.86 18.74
C ALA A 275 11.26 -0.44 18.36
N ARG A 276 12.53 -0.34 17.95
CA ARG A 276 13.38 -1.46 17.45
C ARG A 276 12.84 -2.18 16.20
N LEU A 277 11.79 -1.66 15.57
CA LEU A 277 11.11 -2.30 14.45
C LEU A 277 11.12 -1.43 13.19
N TRP A 278 10.87 -0.14 13.32
CA TRP A 278 10.72 0.73 12.15
C TRP A 278 12.04 1.43 11.79
N PRO A 279 12.68 1.08 10.67
CA PRO A 279 13.90 1.74 10.23
C PRO A 279 13.60 3.15 9.72
N THR A 280 14.49 4.09 9.99
CA THR A 280 14.43 5.44 9.46
C THR A 280 15.86 5.92 9.23
N LEU A 281 16.19 6.18 7.98
CA LEU A 281 17.40 6.91 7.66
C LEU A 281 17.23 8.35 8.14
N VAL A 282 18.22 8.83 8.88
CA VAL A 282 18.29 10.21 9.34
C VAL A 282 19.65 10.78 8.98
N ARG A 283 19.70 12.09 8.79
CA ARG A 283 20.96 12.80 8.60
C ARG A 283 21.62 13.02 9.96
N LYS A 284 22.92 12.74 10.07
CA LYS A 284 23.70 12.96 11.30
C LYS A 284 23.80 14.46 11.61
N ASP A 285 23.61 14.83 12.87
CA ASP A 285 23.76 16.21 13.32
C ASP A 285 25.25 16.61 13.32
N GLY A 286 25.61 17.65 12.55
CA GLY A 286 26.98 18.20 12.51
C GLY A 286 27.54 18.55 11.12
N TYR A 287 26.92 18.10 10.03
CA TYR A 287 27.43 18.40 8.68
C TYR A 287 26.91 19.75 8.15
N LYS A 288 27.77 20.77 8.17
CA LYS A 288 27.58 22.02 7.41
C LYS A 288 27.80 21.71 5.93
N ARG A 289 26.82 22.04 5.09
CA ARG A 289 26.87 21.91 3.63
C ARG A 289 28.14 22.62 3.11
N VAL A 290 29.03 21.92 2.41
CA VAL A 290 29.94 22.58 1.47
C VAL A 290 29.05 22.99 0.29
N ASN A 291 28.92 24.29 0.04
CA ASN A 291 27.95 24.84 -0.90
C ASN A 291 28.15 24.27 -2.32
N ASP A 292 27.04 23.89 -2.97
CA ASP A 292 26.95 23.35 -4.34
C ASP A 292 27.21 24.42 -5.43
N HIS A 293 28.21 25.30 -5.26
CA HIS A 293 28.54 26.36 -6.22
C HIS A 293 29.84 26.14 -7.01
N GLU A 294 30.50 25.00 -6.86
CA GLU A 294 31.68 24.66 -7.67
C GLU A 294 31.63 23.20 -8.13
N ALA A 295 30.83 22.93 -9.17
CA ALA A 295 31.00 21.80 -10.10
C ALA A 295 30.24 22.07 -11.41
#